data_AF-A0A1U6HWW4-F1
#
_entry.id   AF-A0A1U6HWW4-F1
#
_cell.length_a   1.000
_cell.length_b   1.000
_cell.length_c   1.000
_cell.angle_alpha   90.00
_cell.angle_beta   90.00
_cell.angle_gamma   90.00
#
_symmetry.space_group_name_H-M   'P 1'
#
loop_
_entity.id
_entity.type
_entity.pdbx_description
1 polymer ?
#
loop_
_entity_poly.entity_id
_entity_poly.type
_entity_poly.pdbx_seq_one_letter_code
_entity_poly.pdbx_strand_id
1 'polypeptide(L)'
;MADGILIASRLAAFILLLLAAGLPIYQLTDGRRTAGRGQRWLMATLALAAFAVSCLWALASVAVMAASSVSDLDAATVTAVLGATPLGDVLIVRAAALAVLLLLALTFPRHAALAPFGALALATCAWTGHAGAGEGASGTLHQISDVIHLLAAATWLGALACFVNDALGRTDETDKLKALSRFAGTGTLIVVLLAVTGIANGYLITAPSGLVPESAWSLLIAAKVLLFIAMLGLAAGNRWRLVPALEAGLPGARQRLTRSLIVETGCAVGILVLVAFAGVFDPSGL
;
A
#
# COMPACT_ATOMS: atom_id res chain seq x y z
N MET A 1 -1.71 -21.99 -13.38
CA MET A 1 -0.45 -21.21 -13.36
C MET A 1 -0.70 -19.70 -13.40
N ALA A 2 -1.68 -19.22 -14.18
CA ALA A 2 -2.02 -17.80 -14.26
C ALA A 2 -2.42 -17.17 -12.91
N ASP A 3 -3.18 -17.88 -12.06
CA ASP A 3 -3.59 -17.38 -10.74
C ASP A 3 -2.42 -17.06 -9.81
N GLY A 4 -1.37 -17.90 -9.84
CA GLY A 4 -0.16 -17.66 -9.04
C GLY A 4 0.60 -16.41 -9.49
N ILE A 5 0.73 -16.20 -10.80
CA ILE A 5 1.35 -15.00 -11.36
C ILE A 5 0.50 -13.77 -11.06
N LEU A 6 -0.83 -13.87 -11.15
CA LEU A 6 -1.76 -12.79 -10.83
C LEU A 6 -1.63 -12.37 -9.36
N ILE A 7 -1.66 -13.32 -8.42
CA ILE A 7 -1.54 -13.03 -6.98
C ILE A 7 -0.16 -12.43 -6.66
N ALA A 8 0.92 -13.01 -7.20
CA ALA A 8 2.28 -12.54 -6.95
C ALA A 8 2.54 -11.14 -7.51
N SER A 9 2.12 -10.88 -8.76
CA SER A 9 2.25 -9.57 -9.39
C SER A 9 1.36 -8.52 -8.72
N ARG A 10 0.16 -8.89 -8.25
CA ARG A 10 -0.71 -8.02 -7.45
C ARG A 10 -0.07 -7.64 -6.12
N LEU A 11 0.48 -8.60 -5.38
CA LEU A 11 1.19 -8.34 -4.12
C LEU A 11 2.38 -7.40 -4.35
N ALA A 12 3.20 -7.70 -5.36
CA ALA A 12 4.34 -6.86 -5.72
C ALA A 12 3.91 -5.44 -6.13
N ALA A 13 2.83 -5.31 -6.92
CA ALA A 13 2.27 -4.02 -7.29
C ALA A 13 1.82 -3.22 -6.06
N PHE A 14 1.12 -3.85 -5.12
CA PHE A 14 0.70 -3.19 -3.89
C PHE A 14 1.88 -2.66 -3.09
N ILE A 15 2.91 -3.48 -2.84
CA ILE A 15 4.10 -3.06 -2.09
C ILE A 15 4.77 -1.87 -2.78
N LEU A 16 5.00 -1.97 -4.09
CA LEU A 16 5.71 -0.95 -4.86
C LEU A 16 4.94 0.36 -4.92
N LEU A 17 3.63 0.32 -5.18
CA LEU A 17 2.78 1.51 -5.25
C LEU A 17 2.58 2.16 -3.87
N LEU A 18 2.40 1.36 -2.81
CA LEU A 18 2.29 1.87 -1.45
C LEU A 18 3.60 2.55 -1.01
N LEU A 19 4.76 2.00 -1.36
CA LEU A 19 6.05 2.65 -1.07
C LEU A 19 6.28 3.89 -1.93
N ALA A 20 5.93 3.85 -3.23
CA ALA A 20 6.06 4.98 -4.14
C ALA A 20 5.19 6.18 -3.72
N ALA A 21 3.99 5.94 -3.17
CA ALA A 21 3.18 6.99 -2.57
C ALA A 21 3.66 7.35 -1.16
N GLY A 22 3.84 6.35 -0.31
CA GLY A 22 4.01 6.48 1.12
C GLY A 22 5.29 7.17 1.55
N LEU A 23 6.42 6.87 0.90
CA LEU A 23 7.71 7.46 1.24
C LEU A 23 7.69 9.00 1.11
N PRO A 24 7.37 9.60 -0.06
CA PRO A 24 7.36 11.06 -0.17
C PRO A 24 6.25 11.71 0.67
N ILE A 25 5.09 11.06 0.85
CA ILE A 25 4.03 11.60 1.73
C ILE A 25 4.52 11.66 3.17
N TYR A 26 5.05 10.56 3.72
CA TYR A 26 5.56 10.53 5.08
C TYR A 26 6.70 11.55 5.28
N GLN A 27 7.65 11.62 4.35
CA GLN A 27 8.77 12.57 4.43
C GLN A 27 8.29 14.03 4.53
N LEU A 28 7.22 14.39 3.81
CA LEU A 28 6.59 15.71 3.95
C LEU A 28 5.98 15.92 5.35
N THR A 29 5.30 14.91 5.89
CA THR A 29 4.73 14.99 7.25
C THR A 29 5.81 15.06 8.35
N ASP A 30 6.98 14.47 8.11
CA ASP A 30 8.17 14.60 8.97
C ASP A 30 8.90 15.94 8.78
N GLY A 31 8.43 16.81 7.88
CA GLY A 31 9.00 18.12 7.59
C GLY A 31 10.20 18.09 6.64
N ARG A 32 10.52 16.94 6.05
CA ARG A 32 11.58 16.82 5.04
C ARG A 32 11.03 17.24 3.68
N ARG A 33 11.53 18.37 3.18
CA ARG A 33 11.08 18.94 1.90
C ARG A 33 11.80 18.36 0.70
N THR A 34 13.04 17.93 0.88
CA THR A 34 13.93 17.53 -0.21
C THR A 34 14.45 16.12 -0.09
N ALA A 35 14.42 15.38 -1.19
CA ALA A 35 14.96 14.04 -1.32
C ALA A 35 16.47 14.06 -1.57
N GLY A 36 17.23 13.34 -0.75
CA GLY A 36 18.66 13.10 -0.98
C GLY A 36 18.89 12.21 -2.22
N ARG A 37 20.14 12.14 -2.70
CA ARG A 37 20.50 11.34 -3.89
C ARG A 37 20.03 9.89 -3.78
N GLY A 38 20.24 9.23 -2.64
CA GLY A 38 19.81 7.84 -2.43
C GLY A 38 18.29 7.67 -2.50
N GLN A 39 17.52 8.56 -1.87
CA GLN A 39 16.06 8.54 -1.93
C GLN A 39 15.54 8.77 -3.36
N ARG A 40 16.19 9.65 -4.13
CA ARG A 40 15.83 9.90 -5.54
C ARG A 40 16.02 8.64 -6.39
N TRP A 41 17.13 7.93 -6.23
CA TRP A 41 17.37 6.66 -6.92
C TRP A 41 16.40 5.56 -6.47
N LEU A 42 16.09 5.51 -5.18
CA LEU A 42 15.05 4.61 -4.66
C LEU A 42 13.69 4.89 -5.32
N MET A 43 13.26 6.16 -5.36
CA MET A 43 12.00 6.55 -5.99
C MET A 43 11.96 6.24 -7.49
N ALA A 44 13.06 6.48 -8.21
CA ALA A 44 13.18 6.11 -9.61
C ALA A 44 13.08 4.59 -9.82
N THR A 45 13.73 3.81 -8.95
CA THR A 45 13.69 2.34 -8.98
C THR A 45 12.29 1.83 -8.68
N LEU A 46 11.62 2.38 -7.65
CA LEU A 46 10.24 2.05 -7.31
C LEU A 46 9.30 2.37 -8.47
N ALA A 47 9.46 3.51 -9.14
CA ALA A 47 8.62 3.89 -10.27
C ALA A 47 8.76 2.91 -11.45
N LEU A 48 10.00 2.56 -11.80
CA LEU A 48 10.29 1.62 -12.88
C LEU A 48 9.80 0.19 -12.55
N ALA A 49 10.07 -0.28 -11.33
CA ALA A 49 9.62 -1.58 -10.87
C ALA A 49 8.08 -1.65 -10.81
N ALA A 50 7.42 -0.61 -10.27
CA ALA A 50 5.97 -0.54 -10.19
C ALA A 50 5.33 -0.58 -11.59
N PHE A 51 5.94 0.09 -12.57
CA PHE A 51 5.48 0.05 -13.95
C PHE A 51 5.62 -1.35 -14.55
N ALA A 52 6.79 -1.95 -14.48
CA ALA A 52 7.04 -3.30 -15.00
C ALA A 52 6.11 -4.36 -14.38
N VAL A 53 5.95 -4.31 -13.05
CA VAL A 53 5.04 -5.20 -12.32
C VAL A 53 3.57 -4.92 -12.65
N SER A 54 3.18 -3.67 -12.88
CA SER A 54 1.81 -3.34 -13.32
C SER A 54 1.51 -3.90 -14.71
N CYS A 55 2.47 -3.88 -15.64
CA CYS A 55 2.33 -4.54 -16.94
C CYS A 55 2.17 -6.06 -16.78
N LEU A 56 3.00 -6.70 -15.95
CA LEU A 56 2.88 -8.14 -15.68
C LEU A 56 1.52 -8.48 -15.05
N TRP A 57 1.07 -7.69 -14.08
CA TRP A 57 -0.23 -7.86 -13.43
C TRP A 57 -1.39 -7.73 -14.43
N ALA A 58 -1.32 -6.77 -15.34
CA ALA A 58 -2.35 -6.61 -16.37
C ALA A 58 -2.35 -7.78 -17.36
N LEU A 59 -1.18 -8.23 -17.82
CA LEU A 59 -1.09 -9.42 -18.68
C LEU A 59 -1.60 -10.68 -17.96
N ALA A 60 -1.28 -10.86 -16.68
CA ALA A 60 -1.82 -11.95 -15.88
C ALA A 60 -3.34 -11.86 -15.72
N SER A 61 -3.88 -10.65 -15.56
CA SER A 61 -5.33 -10.42 -15.50
C SER A 61 -6.01 -10.77 -16.82
N VAL A 62 -5.45 -10.33 -17.96
CA VAL A 62 -5.92 -10.68 -19.30
C VAL A 62 -5.90 -12.20 -19.50
N ALA A 63 -4.81 -12.88 -19.13
CA ALA A 63 -4.70 -14.33 -19.25
C ALA A 63 -5.80 -15.06 -18.45
N VAL A 64 -6.04 -14.66 -17.21
CA VAL A 64 -7.12 -15.24 -16.39
C VAL A 64 -8.49 -15.00 -17.02
N MET A 65 -8.77 -13.79 -17.52
CA MET A 65 -10.04 -13.45 -18.17
C MET A 65 -10.25 -14.20 -19.50
N ALA A 66 -9.17 -14.46 -20.24
CA ALA A 66 -9.17 -15.22 -21.48
C ALA A 66 -9.09 -16.74 -21.26
N ALA A 67 -9.09 -17.20 -20.00
CA ALA A 67 -8.89 -18.60 -19.63
C ALA A 67 -7.63 -19.23 -20.28
N SER A 68 -6.56 -18.44 -20.42
CA SER A 68 -5.31 -18.81 -21.09
C SER A 68 -4.09 -18.58 -20.18
N SER A 69 -2.89 -18.90 -20.68
CA SER A 69 -1.64 -18.59 -19.98
C SER A 69 -1.02 -17.29 -20.51
N VAL A 70 -0.20 -16.63 -19.70
CA VAL A 70 0.48 -15.38 -20.10
C VAL A 70 1.39 -15.59 -21.32
N SER A 71 1.97 -16.79 -21.49
CA SER A 71 2.83 -17.12 -22.64
C SER A 71 2.06 -17.34 -23.93
N ASP A 72 0.76 -17.62 -23.86
CA ASP A 72 -0.08 -17.93 -25.02
C ASP A 72 -0.90 -16.72 -25.49
N LEU A 73 -0.74 -15.56 -24.84
CA LEU A 73 -1.47 -14.34 -25.19
C LEU A 73 -1.00 -13.77 -26.53
N ASP A 74 -1.93 -13.66 -27.48
CA ASP A 74 -1.73 -12.88 -28.69
C ASP A 74 -2.09 -11.39 -28.49
N ALA A 75 -1.55 -10.55 -29.37
CA ALA A 75 -1.76 -9.10 -29.30
C ALA A 75 -3.24 -8.71 -29.46
N ALA A 76 -4.01 -9.47 -30.24
CA ALA A 76 -5.42 -9.18 -30.48
C ALA A 76 -6.25 -9.36 -29.20
N THR A 77 -6.01 -10.42 -28.45
CA THR A 77 -6.63 -10.72 -27.16
C THR A 77 -6.26 -9.66 -26.13
N VAL A 78 -4.98 -9.29 -26.04
CA VAL A 78 -4.52 -8.24 -25.12
C VAL A 78 -5.21 -6.91 -25.43
N THR A 79 -5.21 -6.48 -26.70
CA THR A 79 -5.87 -5.23 -27.09
C THR A 79 -7.37 -5.27 -26.84
N ALA A 80 -8.04 -6.39 -27.17
CA ALA A 80 -9.48 -6.54 -26.98
C ALA A 80 -9.86 -6.46 -25.49
N VAL A 81 -9.18 -7.20 -24.61
CA VAL A 81 -9.50 -7.21 -23.17
C VAL A 81 -9.15 -5.87 -22.52
N LEU A 82 -8.00 -5.26 -22.85
CA LEU A 82 -7.64 -3.95 -22.30
C LEU A 82 -8.59 -2.84 -22.77
N GLY A 83 -9.12 -2.91 -24.00
CA GLY A 83 -10.08 -1.95 -24.53
C GLY A 83 -11.51 -2.16 -24.03
N ALA A 84 -11.87 -3.39 -23.66
CA ALA A 84 -13.21 -3.73 -23.18
C ALA A 84 -13.37 -3.65 -21.65
N THR A 85 -12.28 -3.41 -20.90
CA THR A 85 -12.28 -3.40 -19.44
C THR A 85 -11.62 -2.14 -18.89
N PRO A 86 -11.91 -1.75 -17.62
CA PRO A 86 -11.22 -0.62 -16.97
C PRO A 86 -9.69 -0.79 -16.85
N LEU A 87 -9.17 -2.01 -17.11
CA LEU A 87 -7.76 -2.34 -16.98
C LEU A 87 -6.85 -1.49 -17.89
N GLY A 88 -7.30 -1.18 -19.11
CA GLY A 88 -6.58 -0.33 -20.05
C GLY A 88 -6.39 1.09 -19.52
N ASP A 89 -7.48 1.73 -19.09
CA ASP A 89 -7.45 3.09 -18.54
C ASP A 89 -6.61 3.18 -17.25
N VAL A 90 -6.76 2.19 -16.36
CA VAL A 90 -5.96 2.04 -15.15
C VAL A 90 -4.47 2.00 -15.49
N LEU A 91 -4.08 1.20 -16.48
CA LEU A 91 -2.68 1.13 -16.91
C LEU A 91 -2.18 2.44 -17.50
N ILE A 92 -2.97 3.12 -18.34
CA ILE A 92 -2.57 4.39 -18.97
C ILE A 92 -2.31 5.45 -17.90
N VAL A 93 -3.26 5.66 -16.99
CA VAL A 93 -3.13 6.67 -15.92
C VAL A 93 -1.98 6.31 -14.97
N ARG A 94 -1.88 5.04 -14.56
CA ARG A 94 -0.81 4.59 -13.68
C ARG A 94 0.56 4.74 -14.34
N ALA A 95 0.70 4.37 -15.61
CA ALA A 95 1.93 4.51 -16.37
C ALA A 95 2.36 5.98 -16.51
N ALA A 96 1.42 6.87 -16.85
CA ALA A 96 1.68 8.30 -16.94
C ALA A 96 2.15 8.88 -15.58
N ALA A 97 1.46 8.52 -14.50
CA ALA A 97 1.83 8.95 -13.15
C ALA A 97 3.23 8.45 -12.75
N LEU A 98 3.54 7.18 -13.01
CA LEU A 98 4.86 6.59 -12.72
C LEU A 98 5.97 7.17 -13.60
N ALA A 99 5.69 7.48 -14.87
CA ALA A 99 6.65 8.12 -15.76
C ALA A 99 7.00 9.54 -15.29
N VAL A 100 6.00 10.34 -14.88
CA VAL A 100 6.23 11.66 -14.30
C VAL A 100 6.96 11.54 -12.96
N LEU A 101 6.60 10.57 -12.11
CA LEU A 101 7.30 10.30 -10.86
C LEU A 101 8.78 9.98 -11.10
N LEU A 102 9.09 9.13 -12.09
CA LEU A 102 10.44 8.79 -12.49
C LEU A 102 11.22 10.04 -12.94
N LEU A 103 10.64 10.82 -13.85
CA LEU A 103 11.26 12.06 -14.34
C LEU A 103 11.57 13.02 -13.19
N LEU A 104 10.59 13.27 -12.31
CA LEU A 104 10.75 14.15 -11.16
C LEU A 104 11.78 13.61 -10.17
N ALA A 105 11.80 12.31 -9.89
CA ALA A 105 12.83 11.73 -9.02
C ALA A 105 14.25 12.00 -9.56
N LEU A 106 14.43 11.93 -10.88
CA LEU A 106 15.70 12.16 -11.56
C LEU A 106 16.07 13.64 -11.74
N THR A 107 15.11 14.57 -11.67
CA THR A 107 15.36 15.99 -12.01
C THR A 107 15.03 16.98 -10.88
N PHE A 108 13.99 16.73 -10.08
CA PHE A 108 13.48 17.64 -9.05
C PHE A 108 13.48 16.99 -7.66
N PRO A 109 14.37 17.41 -6.74
CA PRO A 109 14.57 16.73 -5.47
C PRO A 109 13.50 17.10 -4.42
N ARG A 110 12.25 17.41 -4.77
CA ARG A 110 11.22 17.86 -3.81
C ARG A 110 10.15 16.80 -3.58
N HIS A 111 9.96 16.38 -2.32
CA HIS A 111 8.91 15.39 -2.00
C HIS A 111 7.50 15.88 -2.35
N ALA A 112 7.25 17.19 -2.28
CA ALA A 112 5.99 17.81 -2.68
C ALA A 112 5.68 17.64 -4.18
N ALA A 113 6.71 17.45 -5.02
CA ALA A 113 6.54 17.13 -6.42
C ALA A 113 6.34 15.63 -6.65
N LEU A 114 6.94 14.76 -5.83
CA LEU A 114 6.85 13.30 -5.97
C LEU A 114 5.53 12.72 -5.43
N ALA A 115 5.09 13.20 -4.27
CA ALA A 115 3.95 12.65 -3.54
C ALA A 115 2.65 12.57 -4.37
N PRO A 116 2.26 13.61 -5.14
CA PRO A 116 1.01 13.57 -5.92
C PRO A 116 1.00 12.46 -6.97
N PHE A 117 2.13 12.19 -7.63
CA PHE A 117 2.20 11.18 -8.69
C PHE A 117 2.31 9.75 -8.14
N GLY A 118 3.00 9.56 -7.00
CA GLY A 118 2.94 8.31 -6.26
C GLY A 118 1.50 8.02 -5.78
N ALA A 119 0.84 9.03 -5.21
CA ALA A 119 -0.55 8.95 -4.77
C ALA A 119 -1.53 8.65 -5.93
N LEU A 120 -1.38 9.31 -7.07
CA LEU A 120 -2.20 9.07 -8.25
C LEU A 120 -2.02 7.66 -8.79
N ALA A 121 -0.77 7.18 -8.89
CA ALA A 121 -0.49 5.81 -9.31
C ALA A 121 -1.14 4.79 -8.37
N LEU A 122 -1.06 5.01 -7.06
CA LEU A 122 -1.72 4.16 -6.05
C LEU A 122 -3.25 4.24 -6.11
N ALA A 123 -3.82 5.42 -6.33
CA ALA A 123 -5.27 5.63 -6.38
C ALA A 123 -5.94 4.82 -7.50
N THR A 124 -5.24 4.56 -8.61
CA THR A 124 -5.75 3.70 -9.69
C THR A 124 -6.09 2.27 -9.25
N CYS A 125 -5.58 1.80 -8.11
CA CYS A 125 -5.97 0.49 -7.55
C CYS A 125 -7.46 0.44 -7.20
N ALA A 126 -8.04 1.55 -6.75
CA ALA A 126 -9.45 1.64 -6.35
C ALA A 126 -10.42 1.56 -7.54
N TRP A 127 -9.93 1.74 -8.78
CA TRP A 127 -10.72 1.57 -10.01
C TRP A 127 -10.81 0.10 -10.46
N THR A 128 -10.24 -0.82 -9.68
CA THR A 128 -10.28 -2.26 -9.97
C THR A 128 -10.74 -3.04 -8.74
N GLY A 129 -11.07 -4.32 -8.90
CA GLY A 129 -11.63 -5.13 -7.83
C GLY A 129 -13.01 -4.63 -7.37
N HIS A 130 -13.39 -4.93 -6.12
CA HIS A 130 -14.72 -4.62 -5.61
C HIS A 130 -15.07 -3.12 -5.60
N ALA A 131 -14.08 -2.24 -5.40
CA ALA A 131 -14.29 -0.79 -5.47
C ALA A 131 -14.53 -0.32 -6.92
N GLY A 132 -13.79 -0.88 -7.88
CA GLY A 132 -13.96 -0.59 -9.31
C GLY A 132 -15.23 -1.14 -9.91
N ALA A 133 -15.76 -2.25 -9.38
CA ALA A 133 -16.93 -2.94 -9.89
C ALA A 133 -18.27 -2.30 -9.48
N GLY A 134 -18.26 -1.39 -8.49
CA GLY A 134 -19.47 -0.74 -8.03
C GLY A 134 -19.98 0.33 -9.01
N GLU A 135 -21.29 0.37 -9.21
CA GLU A 135 -21.95 1.39 -10.05
C GLU A 135 -22.60 2.50 -9.21
N GLY A 136 -22.89 3.63 -9.87
CA GLY A 136 -23.63 4.75 -9.25
C GLY A 136 -22.93 5.40 -8.05
N ALA A 137 -23.75 5.98 -7.16
CA ALA A 137 -23.26 6.72 -6.00
C ALA A 137 -22.53 5.82 -4.97
N SER A 138 -23.01 4.59 -4.76
CA SER A 138 -22.37 3.63 -3.86
C SER A 138 -21.01 3.17 -4.37
N GLY A 139 -20.88 2.91 -5.68
CA GLY A 139 -19.60 2.63 -6.32
C GLY A 139 -18.61 3.78 -6.16
N THR A 140 -19.05 5.02 -6.42
CA THR A 140 -18.20 6.21 -6.26
C THR A 140 -17.73 6.39 -4.81
N LEU A 141 -18.63 6.19 -3.84
CA LEU A 141 -18.29 6.24 -2.41
C LEU A 141 -17.26 5.17 -2.03
N HIS A 142 -17.42 3.95 -2.56
CA HIS A 142 -16.48 2.86 -2.32
C HIS A 142 -15.08 3.19 -2.87
N GLN A 143 -14.99 3.71 -4.09
CA GLN A 143 -13.71 4.13 -4.68
C GLN A 143 -13.03 5.23 -3.86
N ILE A 144 -13.77 6.25 -3.43
CA ILE A 144 -13.22 7.34 -2.60
C ILE A 144 -12.72 6.78 -1.26
N SER A 145 -13.52 5.94 -0.60
CA SER A 145 -13.15 5.32 0.67
C SER A 145 -11.89 4.44 0.53
N ASP A 146 -11.79 3.67 -0.56
CA ASP A 146 -10.62 2.84 -0.85
C ASP A 146 -9.36 3.66 -1.17
N VAL A 147 -9.47 4.77 -1.93
CA VAL A 147 -8.36 5.69 -2.14
C VAL A 147 -7.85 6.27 -0.81
N ILE A 148 -8.75 6.71 0.07
CA ILE A 148 -8.38 7.25 1.39
C ILE A 148 -7.72 6.15 2.24
N HIS A 149 -8.26 4.92 2.23
CA HIS A 149 -7.69 3.78 2.93
C HIS A 149 -6.26 3.48 2.46
N LEU A 150 -6.06 3.42 1.14
CA LEU A 150 -4.76 3.15 0.52
C LEU A 150 -3.74 4.24 0.81
N LEU A 151 -4.12 5.52 0.77
CA LEU A 151 -3.21 6.63 1.09
C LEU A 151 -2.81 6.64 2.58
N ALA A 152 -3.74 6.32 3.47
CA ALA A 152 -3.46 6.15 4.90
C ALA A 152 -2.49 4.97 5.12
N ALA A 153 -2.76 3.82 4.48
CA ALA A 153 -1.90 2.64 4.54
C ALA A 153 -0.50 2.91 3.97
N ALA A 154 -0.42 3.61 2.84
CA ALA A 154 0.84 4.02 2.22
C ALA A 154 1.66 4.90 3.17
N THR A 155 1.01 5.89 3.79
CA THR A 155 1.70 6.80 4.71
C THR A 155 2.23 6.06 5.93
N TRP A 156 1.48 5.10 6.49
CA TRP A 156 1.97 4.23 7.57
C TRP A 156 3.17 3.40 7.11
N LEU A 157 3.06 2.71 5.97
CA LEU A 157 4.12 1.85 5.46
C LEU A 157 5.38 2.65 5.13
N GLY A 158 5.23 3.84 4.55
CA GLY A 158 6.33 4.78 4.30
C GLY A 158 7.04 5.22 5.58
N ALA A 159 6.28 5.49 6.64
CA ALA A 159 6.82 5.80 7.97
C ALA A 159 7.60 4.61 8.54
N LEU A 160 7.03 3.40 8.51
CA LEU A 160 7.70 2.18 8.97
C LEU A 160 9.00 1.91 8.21
N ALA A 161 9.00 2.06 6.89
CA ALA A 161 10.19 1.89 6.08
C ALA A 161 11.32 2.86 6.50
N CYS A 162 10.96 4.11 6.79
CA CYS A 162 11.90 5.11 7.28
C CYS A 162 12.38 4.80 8.70
N PHE A 163 11.48 4.42 9.62
CA PHE A 163 11.85 4.07 10.99
C PHE A 163 12.73 2.82 11.08
N VAL A 164 12.43 1.78 10.30
CA VAL A 164 13.28 0.58 10.23
C VAL A 164 14.65 0.93 9.68
N ASN A 165 14.71 1.72 8.61
CA ASN A 165 15.99 2.19 8.05
C ASN A 165 16.81 2.99 9.07
N ASP A 166 16.19 3.93 9.80
CA ASP A 166 16.86 4.72 10.81
C ASP A 166 17.31 3.86 12.01
N ALA A 167 16.45 2.93 12.45
CA ALA A 167 16.73 2.05 13.57
C ALA A 167 17.94 1.12 13.29
N LEU A 168 18.03 0.59 12.07
CA LEU A 168 19.14 -0.26 11.60
C LEU A 168 20.39 0.56 11.22
N GLY A 169 20.20 1.81 10.76
CA GLY A 169 21.27 2.69 10.33
C GLY A 169 22.05 3.37 11.46
N ARG A 170 22.92 4.30 11.08
CA ARG A 170 23.71 5.13 12.01
C ARG A 170 23.08 6.49 12.29
N THR A 171 21.77 6.65 12.03
CA THR A 171 21.03 7.89 12.29
C THR A 171 21.13 8.27 13.77
N ASP A 172 21.32 9.56 14.05
CA ASP A 172 21.42 10.10 15.40
C ASP A 172 20.16 9.81 16.22
N GLU A 173 20.33 9.57 17.52
CA GLU A 173 19.23 9.19 18.41
C GLU A 173 18.24 10.34 18.62
N THR A 174 18.72 11.58 18.64
CA THR A 174 17.88 12.77 18.74
C THR A 174 16.96 12.92 17.53
N ASP A 175 17.48 12.67 16.34
CA ASP A 175 16.70 12.76 15.10
C ASP A 175 15.64 11.66 15.00
N LYS A 176 15.95 10.44 15.49
CA LYS A 176 14.97 9.35 15.61
C LYS A 176 13.81 9.73 16.51
N LEU A 177 14.11 10.25 17.69
CA LEU A 177 13.10 10.65 18.68
C LEU A 177 12.20 11.78 18.13
N LYS A 178 12.78 12.76 17.44
CA LYS A 178 12.01 13.82 16.76
C LYS A 178 11.07 13.26 15.71
N ALA A 179 11.53 12.33 14.87
CA ALA A 179 10.71 11.71 13.82
C ALA A 179 9.55 10.88 14.40
N LEU A 180 9.81 10.11 15.47
CA LEU A 180 8.78 9.32 16.17
C LEU A 180 7.74 10.22 16.86
N SER A 181 8.18 11.32 17.48
CA SER A 181 7.30 12.31 18.11
C SER A 181 6.41 13.01 17.08
N ARG A 182 6.97 13.47 15.96
CA ARG A 182 6.20 14.08 14.85
C ARG A 182 5.16 13.12 14.29
N PHE A 183 5.54 11.85 14.13
CA PHE A 183 4.62 10.83 13.63
C PHE A 183 3.50 10.49 14.61
N ALA A 184 3.61 10.73 15.91
CA ALA A 184 2.56 10.39 16.86
C ALA A 184 1.20 11.05 16.52
N GLY A 185 1.23 12.30 16.06
CA GLY A 185 0.03 13.02 15.61
C GLY A 185 -0.52 12.43 14.30
N THR A 186 0.33 12.38 13.26
CA THR A 186 -0.01 11.84 11.94
C THR A 186 -0.48 10.38 12.01
N GLY A 187 0.18 9.56 12.81
CA GLY A 187 -0.15 8.15 13.05
C GLY A 187 -1.53 7.98 13.69
N THR A 188 -1.92 8.86 14.61
CA THR A 188 -3.28 8.82 15.20
C THR A 188 -4.34 9.09 14.13
N LEU A 189 -4.12 10.10 13.27
CA LEU A 189 -5.03 10.38 12.15
C LEU A 189 -5.10 9.21 11.17
N ILE A 190 -3.96 8.62 10.82
CA ILE A 190 -3.88 7.45 9.93
C ILE A 190 -4.67 6.27 10.51
N VAL A 191 -4.53 5.97 11.80
CA VAL A 191 -5.27 4.89 12.48
C VAL A 191 -6.78 5.11 12.35
N VAL A 192 -7.25 6.33 12.61
CA VAL A 192 -8.67 6.69 12.50
C VAL A 192 -9.15 6.51 11.06
N LEU A 193 -8.40 7.03 10.08
CA LEU A 193 -8.75 6.90 8.66
C LEU A 193 -8.82 5.43 8.25
N LEU A 194 -7.83 4.60 8.62
CA LEU A 194 -7.82 3.18 8.29
C LEU A 194 -8.98 2.41 8.92
N ALA A 195 -9.33 2.72 10.18
CA ALA A 195 -10.46 2.08 10.85
C ALA A 195 -11.78 2.44 10.18
N VAL A 196 -12.04 3.74 9.98
CA VAL A 196 -13.30 4.23 9.39
C VAL A 196 -13.46 3.74 7.95
N THR A 197 -12.45 3.92 7.11
CA THR A 197 -12.50 3.48 5.70
C THR A 197 -12.46 1.96 5.57
N GLY A 198 -11.77 1.25 6.47
CA GLY A 198 -11.77 -0.22 6.48
C GLY A 198 -13.14 -0.80 6.79
N ILE A 199 -13.84 -0.24 7.77
CA ILE A 199 -15.24 -0.61 8.09
C ILE A 199 -16.15 -0.26 6.90
N ALA A 200 -16.02 0.94 6.35
CA ALA A 200 -16.82 1.38 5.20
C ALA A 200 -16.62 0.47 3.99
N ASN A 201 -15.38 0.13 3.63
CA ASN A 201 -15.09 -0.78 2.52
C ASN A 201 -15.64 -2.18 2.79
N GLY A 202 -15.45 -2.72 3.99
CA GLY A 202 -15.99 -4.03 4.36
C GLY A 202 -17.52 -4.09 4.23
N TYR A 203 -18.22 -3.03 4.67
CA TYR A 203 -19.66 -2.90 4.52
C TYR A 203 -20.07 -2.77 3.05
N LEU A 204 -19.43 -1.89 2.27
CA LEU A 204 -19.77 -1.66 0.87
C LEU A 204 -19.53 -2.89 0.00
N ILE A 205 -18.56 -3.74 0.33
CA ILE A 205 -18.31 -5.02 -0.36
C ILE A 205 -19.41 -6.04 -0.05
N THR A 206 -19.87 -6.12 1.20
CA THR A 206 -20.80 -7.16 1.65
C THR A 206 -22.28 -6.74 1.59
N ALA A 207 -22.58 -5.45 1.45
CA ALA A 207 -23.95 -4.94 1.41
C ALA A 207 -24.84 -5.56 0.31
N PRO A 208 -24.35 -5.86 -0.92
CA PRO A 208 -25.18 -6.44 -1.97
C PRO A 208 -25.55 -7.92 -1.74
N SER A 209 -24.63 -8.71 -1.17
CA SER A 209 -24.76 -10.18 -1.06
C SER A 209 -24.97 -10.69 0.37
N GLY A 210 -24.79 -9.82 1.37
CA GLY A 210 -24.71 -10.20 2.77
C GLY A 210 -23.31 -10.67 3.18
N LEU A 211 -23.03 -10.65 4.49
CA LEU A 211 -21.81 -11.21 5.06
C LEU A 211 -21.98 -12.72 5.23
N VAL A 212 -21.05 -13.50 4.65
CA VAL A 212 -20.96 -14.95 4.85
C VAL A 212 -19.74 -15.27 5.73
N PRO A 213 -19.91 -15.44 7.06
CA PRO A 213 -18.79 -15.49 8.00
C PRO A 213 -17.75 -16.58 7.72
N GLU A 214 -18.20 -17.72 7.17
CA GLU A 214 -17.35 -18.89 6.89
C GLU A 214 -16.69 -18.85 5.50
N SER A 215 -16.95 -17.81 4.69
CA SER A 215 -16.32 -17.67 3.38
C SER A 215 -14.81 -17.46 3.50
N ALA A 216 -14.05 -17.94 2.51
CA ALA A 216 -12.60 -17.72 2.45
C ALA A 216 -12.26 -16.23 2.50
N TRP A 217 -13.05 -15.40 1.81
CA TRP A 217 -12.92 -13.95 1.84
C TRP A 217 -13.08 -13.39 3.26
N SER A 218 -14.15 -13.75 3.99
CA SER A 218 -14.40 -13.26 5.35
C SER A 218 -13.30 -13.68 6.33
N LEU A 219 -12.76 -14.90 6.21
CA LEU A 219 -11.64 -15.38 7.03
C LEU A 219 -10.35 -14.56 6.78
N LEU A 220 -10.05 -14.24 5.51
CA LEU A 220 -8.91 -13.39 5.16
C LEU A 220 -9.07 -11.97 5.72
N ILE A 221 -10.28 -11.39 5.66
CA ILE A 221 -10.56 -10.08 6.23
C ILE A 221 -10.46 -10.11 7.76
N ALA A 222 -10.96 -11.15 8.42
CA ALA A 222 -10.81 -11.32 9.87
C ALA A 222 -9.33 -11.39 10.27
N ALA A 223 -8.52 -12.18 9.55
CA ALA A 223 -7.08 -12.24 9.76
C ALA A 223 -6.39 -10.87 9.54
N LYS A 224 -6.81 -10.10 8.52
CA LYS A 224 -6.32 -8.73 8.29
C LYS A 224 -6.62 -7.82 9.48
N VAL A 225 -7.84 -7.90 10.03
CA VAL A 225 -8.24 -7.10 11.20
C VAL A 225 -7.44 -7.50 12.44
N LEU A 226 -7.20 -8.79 12.67
CA LEU A 226 -6.36 -9.26 13.78
C LEU A 226 -4.91 -8.75 13.67
N LEU A 227 -4.31 -8.80 12.47
CA LEU A 227 -2.99 -8.23 12.23
C LEU A 227 -2.97 -6.71 12.44
N PHE A 228 -4.02 -6.01 12.01
CA PHE A 228 -4.14 -4.57 12.24
C PHE A 228 -4.22 -4.24 13.74
N ILE A 229 -5.02 -4.97 14.52
CA ILE A 229 -5.09 -4.81 15.97
C ILE A 229 -3.73 -5.09 16.63
N ALA A 230 -3.02 -6.14 16.18
CA ALA A 230 -1.67 -6.42 16.67
C ALA A 230 -0.70 -5.27 16.37
N MET A 231 -0.76 -4.67 15.16
CA MET A 231 0.01 -3.47 14.82
C MET A 231 -0.34 -2.30 15.74
N LEU A 232 -1.62 -2.06 16.08
CA LEU A 232 -2.00 -1.02 17.03
C LEU A 232 -1.38 -1.26 18.42
N GLY A 233 -1.37 -2.52 18.88
CA GLY A 233 -0.72 -2.90 20.14
C GLY A 233 0.79 -2.65 20.13
N LEU A 234 1.46 -2.99 19.03
CA LEU A 234 2.89 -2.72 18.84
C LEU A 234 3.18 -1.21 18.79
N ALA A 235 2.42 -0.44 18.01
CA ALA A 235 2.56 0.99 17.89
C ALA A 235 2.31 1.71 19.24
N ALA A 236 1.31 1.26 20.00
CA ALA A 236 1.05 1.71 21.36
C ALA A 236 2.22 1.41 22.30
N GLY A 237 2.76 0.19 22.25
CA GLY A 237 3.95 -0.21 23.01
C GLY A 237 5.19 0.62 22.63
N ASN A 238 5.36 0.91 21.35
CA ASN A 238 6.40 1.81 20.85
C ASN A 238 6.25 3.19 21.48
N ARG A 239 5.06 3.80 21.37
CA ARG A 239 4.79 5.16 21.83
C ARG A 239 4.92 5.34 23.34
N TRP A 240 4.38 4.41 24.13
CA TRP A 240 4.25 4.62 25.58
C TRP A 240 5.30 3.89 26.42
N ARG A 241 6.07 2.96 25.83
CA ARG A 241 7.09 2.21 26.57
C ARG A 241 8.47 2.32 25.93
N LEU A 242 8.59 2.00 24.64
CA LEU A 242 9.92 1.87 24.01
C LEU A 242 10.54 3.23 23.66
N VAL A 243 9.75 4.20 23.21
CA VAL A 243 10.22 5.56 22.93
C VAL A 243 10.67 6.26 24.22
N PRO A 244 9.88 6.31 25.31
CA PRO A 244 10.35 6.87 26.59
C PRO A 244 11.58 6.16 27.16
N ALA A 245 11.67 4.83 27.00
CA ALA A 245 12.86 4.07 27.41
C ALA A 245 14.11 4.45 26.59
N LEU A 246 13.93 4.78 25.31
CA LEU A 246 14.99 5.27 24.44
C LEU A 246 15.44 6.67 24.87
N GLU A 247 14.49 7.56 25.16
CA GLU A 247 14.75 8.92 25.67
C GLU A 247 15.52 8.89 27.00
N ALA A 248 15.19 7.95 27.88
CA ALA A 248 15.87 7.75 29.16
C ALA A 248 17.24 7.04 29.04
N GLY A 249 17.69 6.69 27.83
CA GLY A 249 18.98 6.03 27.61
C GLY A 249 19.06 4.62 28.20
N LEU A 250 17.93 3.93 28.37
CA LEU A 250 17.91 2.63 29.04
C LEU A 250 18.63 1.55 28.20
N PRO A 251 19.41 0.65 28.83
CA PRO A 251 20.09 -0.43 28.13
C PRO A 251 19.14 -1.27 27.26
N GLY A 252 19.53 -1.47 25.99
CA GLY A 252 18.79 -2.26 25.02
C GLY A 252 17.50 -1.64 24.48
N ALA A 253 17.14 -0.40 24.86
CA ALA A 253 15.92 0.26 24.38
C ALA A 253 15.87 0.35 22.85
N ARG A 254 16.98 0.73 22.22
CA ARG A 254 17.13 0.76 20.76
C ARG A 254 16.82 -0.58 20.12
N GLN A 255 17.41 -1.67 20.61
CA GLN A 255 17.22 -3.00 20.04
C GLN A 255 15.77 -3.48 20.18
N ARG A 256 15.13 -3.20 21.33
CA ARG A 256 13.71 -3.52 21.55
C ARG A 256 12.82 -2.74 20.57
N LEU A 257 13.07 -1.44 20.39
CA LEU A 257 12.34 -0.61 19.43
C LEU A 257 12.53 -1.12 17.99
N THR A 258 13.77 -1.42 17.58
CA THR A 258 14.06 -1.98 16.25
C THR A 258 13.29 -3.28 16.01
N ARG A 259 13.30 -4.20 16.99
CA ARG A 259 12.54 -5.47 16.87
C ARG A 259 11.05 -5.23 16.74
N SER A 260 10.50 -4.32 17.55
CA SER A 260 9.07 -3.98 17.49
C SER A 260 8.70 -3.41 16.11
N LEU A 261 9.49 -2.48 15.57
CA LEU A 261 9.28 -1.91 14.23
C LEU A 261 9.38 -2.97 13.11
N ILE A 262 10.31 -3.93 13.23
CA ILE A 262 10.42 -5.06 12.28
C ILE A 262 9.17 -5.95 12.35
N VAL A 263 8.70 -6.29 13.55
CA VAL A 263 7.49 -7.11 13.73
C VAL A 263 6.26 -6.36 13.20
N GLU A 264 6.15 -5.07 13.49
CA GLU A 264 5.06 -4.21 12.97
C GLU A 264 5.08 -4.15 11.43
N THR A 265 6.27 -4.02 10.83
CA THR A 265 6.45 -4.11 9.37
C THR A 265 6.06 -5.50 8.83
N GLY A 266 6.41 -6.56 9.55
CA GLY A 266 6.00 -7.93 9.23
C GLY A 266 4.47 -8.09 9.22
N CYS A 267 3.77 -7.52 10.20
CA CYS A 267 2.31 -7.50 10.23
C CYS A 267 1.74 -6.72 9.03
N ALA A 268 2.32 -5.56 8.69
CA ALA A 268 1.91 -4.79 7.52
C ALA A 268 2.07 -5.59 6.21
N VAL A 269 3.20 -6.26 6.03
CA VAL A 269 3.43 -7.16 4.88
C VAL A 269 2.44 -8.33 4.89
N GLY A 270 2.16 -8.92 6.06
CA GLY A 270 1.13 -9.96 6.21
C GLY A 270 -0.25 -9.49 5.76
N ILE A 271 -0.64 -8.26 6.12
CA ILE A 271 -1.89 -7.64 5.63
C ILE A 271 -1.90 -7.54 4.10
N LEU A 272 -0.79 -7.12 3.48
CA LEU A 272 -0.71 -7.03 2.02
C LEU A 272 -0.82 -8.38 1.33
N VAL A 273 -0.23 -9.42 1.92
CA VAL A 273 -0.40 -10.82 1.46
C VAL A 273 -1.87 -11.21 1.53
N LEU A 274 -2.52 -11.03 2.67
CA LEU A 274 -3.95 -11.35 2.84
C LEU A 274 -4.84 -10.61 1.84
N VAL A 275 -4.58 -9.32 1.58
CA VAL A 275 -5.34 -8.51 0.61
C VAL A 275 -5.08 -8.97 -0.83
N ALA A 276 -3.85 -9.37 -1.16
CA ALA A 276 -3.54 -9.91 -2.49
C ALA A 276 -4.32 -11.21 -2.78
N PHE A 277 -4.46 -12.09 -1.78
CA PHE A 277 -5.31 -13.28 -1.87
C PHE A 277 -6.80 -12.93 -1.89
N ALA A 278 -7.25 -12.08 -0.97
CA ALA A 278 -8.68 -11.72 -0.85
C ALA A 278 -9.23 -11.11 -2.14
N GLY A 279 -8.39 -10.42 -2.92
CA GLY A 279 -8.79 -9.84 -4.20
C GLY A 279 -9.06 -10.85 -5.34
N VAL A 280 -8.90 -12.15 -5.10
CA VAL A 280 -9.23 -13.25 -6.05
C VAL A 280 -10.42 -14.08 -5.56
N PHE A 281 -10.80 -13.98 -4.27
CA PHE A 281 -11.93 -14.73 -3.71
C PHE A 281 -13.23 -13.93 -3.80
N ASP A 282 -14.34 -14.63 -4.05
CA ASP A 282 -15.67 -14.04 -4.02
C ASP A 282 -16.15 -13.82 -2.56
N PRO A 283 -16.60 -12.59 -2.21
CA PRO A 283 -17.17 -12.28 -0.89
C PRO A 283 -18.42 -13.11 -0.53
N SER A 284 -19.15 -13.61 -1.53
CA SER A 284 -20.37 -14.42 -1.35
C SER A 284 -20.08 -15.89 -1.04
N GLY A 285 -18.84 -16.35 -1.22
CA GLY A 285 -18.44 -17.75 -0.98
C GLY A 285 -18.94 -18.76 -2.01
N LEU A 286 -19.48 -18.28 -3.15
CA LEU A 286 -19.90 -19.09 -4.30
C LEU A 286 -18.77 -19.30 -5.31
#